data_AF-A0A924GDT5-F1
#
_entry.id   AF-A0A924GDT5-F1
#
_cell.length_a   1.000
_cell.length_b   1.000
_cell.length_c   1.000
_cell.angle_alpha   90.00
_cell.angle_beta   90.00
_cell.angle_gamma   90.00
#
_symmetry.space_group_name_H-M   'P 1'
#
loop_
_entity.id
_entity.type
_entity.pdbx_description
1 polymer ?
#
loop_
_entity_poly.entity_id
_entity_poly.type
_entity_poly.pdbx_seq_one_letter_code
_entity_poly.pdbx_strand_id
1 'polypeptide(L)'
;MSEGLVVAIATVILIALSAFFVIIEFALLGARRHRLEATAATDRSARAALKGVNELTLMLAGAQLGITACTFALGAVTKPALDYWLGPIFSAWGMPEWAAGVLAFSLSLLIVTFLHLVVGEMAPKSWAIAHPETAAKVIGIPSRIFIWPFRPLLMWINSIANKLVAASGVVPVESAAVGGQNAETIRHLVELSARTGMLDTSFQNQLEGAIELETLRLDELVNVSVPPTVVRRDATVADVQRAAAQSGHMRILVGDLDSGIPGVIHVRDTLMGTLDAPAAPFVRSALALAGETPVYEVLARMRATSEQLVVVVDDGTFRGIVTLSDVLPRLLPSTDGTAALTGSY
;
A
#
# COMPACT_ATOMS: atom_id res chain seq x y z
N MET A 1 39.17 -33.87 10.04
CA MET A 1 38.30 -33.81 8.85
C MET A 1 39.07 -33.02 7.81
N SER A 2 39.31 -33.62 6.64
CA SER A 2 40.23 -33.11 5.60
C SER A 2 39.95 -31.65 5.27
N GLU A 3 40.97 -30.79 5.28
CA GLU A 3 40.85 -29.36 4.91
C GLU A 3 40.05 -29.14 3.62
N GLY A 4 40.17 -30.05 2.66
CA GLY A 4 39.40 -29.96 1.42
C GLY A 4 37.89 -30.22 1.53
N LEU A 5 37.44 -30.99 2.52
CA LEU A 5 36.01 -31.13 2.81
C LEU A 5 35.44 -29.80 3.37
N VAL A 6 36.21 -29.12 4.22
CA VAL A 6 35.81 -27.81 4.77
C VAL A 6 35.67 -26.79 3.65
N VAL A 7 36.65 -26.73 2.74
CA VAL A 7 36.59 -25.81 1.59
C VAL A 7 35.45 -26.17 0.64
N ALA A 8 35.21 -27.45 0.36
CA ALA A 8 34.08 -27.86 -0.47
C ALA A 8 32.73 -27.45 0.14
N ILE A 9 32.54 -27.69 1.45
CA ILE A 9 31.32 -27.27 2.16
C ILE A 9 31.18 -25.75 2.16
N ALA A 10 32.25 -25.01 2.44
CA ALA A 10 32.25 -23.56 2.42
C ALA A 10 31.90 -23.02 1.02
N THR A 11 32.45 -23.61 -0.03
CA THR A 11 32.16 -23.27 -1.44
C THR A 11 30.68 -23.46 -1.76
N VAL A 12 30.10 -24.61 -1.39
CA VAL A 12 28.68 -24.89 -1.60
C VAL A 12 27.79 -23.89 -0.85
N ILE A 13 28.12 -23.58 0.41
CA ILE A 13 27.38 -22.60 1.21
C ILE A 13 27.48 -21.21 0.58
N LEU A 14 28.66 -20.78 0.13
CA LEU A 14 28.85 -19.47 -0.51
C LEU A 14 28.08 -19.34 -1.83
N ILE A 15 28.02 -20.41 -2.63
CA ILE A 15 27.23 -20.43 -3.87
C ILE A 15 25.73 -20.37 -3.54
N ALA A 16 25.27 -21.15 -2.56
CA ALA A 16 23.87 -21.12 -2.13
C ALA A 16 23.47 -19.75 -1.56
N LEU A 17 24.37 -19.11 -0.82
CA LEU A 17 24.15 -17.78 -0.27
C LEU A 17 24.15 -16.71 -1.36
N SER A 18 25.03 -16.81 -2.35
CA SER A 18 24.99 -15.98 -3.56
C SER A 18 23.66 -16.11 -4.29
N ALA A 19 23.21 -17.35 -4.54
CA ALA A 19 21.92 -17.64 -5.17
C ALA A 19 20.75 -17.03 -4.39
N PHE A 20 20.80 -17.12 -3.06
CA PHE A 20 19.81 -16.53 -2.18
C PHE A 20 19.71 -15.01 -2.35
N PHE A 21 20.85 -14.29 -2.38
CA PHE A 21 20.84 -12.83 -2.58
C PHE A 21 20.36 -12.44 -3.99
N VAL A 22 20.75 -13.20 -5.01
CA VAL A 22 20.26 -12.98 -6.38
C VAL A 22 18.74 -13.17 -6.43
N ILE A 23 18.20 -14.18 -5.75
CA ILE A 23 16.74 -14.35 -5.67
C ILE A 23 16.09 -13.16 -4.96
N ILE A 24 16.69 -12.60 -3.90
CA ILE A 24 16.18 -11.38 -3.25
C ILE A 24 16.05 -10.23 -4.23
N GLU A 25 17.14 -9.92 -4.95
CA GLU A 25 17.17 -8.81 -5.89
C GLU A 25 16.11 -8.97 -6.99
N PHE A 26 16.13 -10.10 -7.70
CA PHE A 26 15.29 -10.28 -8.88
C PHE A 26 13.83 -10.58 -8.54
N ALA A 27 13.55 -11.28 -7.42
CA ALA A 27 12.18 -11.52 -7.00
C ALA A 27 11.51 -10.22 -6.55
N LEU A 28 12.20 -9.35 -5.80
CA LEU A 28 11.63 -8.08 -5.36
C LEU A 28 11.45 -7.07 -6.51
N LEU A 29 12.38 -7.07 -7.49
CA LEU A 29 12.23 -6.25 -8.71
C LEU A 29 11.06 -6.74 -9.60
N GLY A 30 10.85 -8.05 -9.69
CA GLY A 30 9.82 -8.64 -10.54
C GLY A 30 8.43 -8.77 -9.89
N ALA A 31 8.34 -8.79 -8.56
CA ALA A 31 7.10 -9.11 -7.86
C ALA A 31 6.07 -7.98 -7.95
N ARG A 32 4.84 -8.34 -8.30
CA ARG A 32 3.74 -7.39 -8.37
C ARG A 32 3.13 -7.16 -6.99
N ARG A 33 3.21 -5.92 -6.49
CA ARG A 33 2.69 -5.51 -5.17
C ARG A 33 1.25 -5.95 -4.90
N HIS A 34 0.32 -5.69 -5.82
CA HIS A 34 -1.10 -6.04 -5.66
C HIS A 34 -1.35 -7.55 -5.45
N ARG A 35 -0.53 -8.41 -6.06
CA ARG A 35 -0.63 -9.88 -5.89
C ARG A 35 -0.14 -10.34 -4.52
N LEU A 36 0.86 -9.66 -3.97
CA LEU A 36 1.33 -9.91 -2.61
C LEU A 36 0.31 -9.40 -1.59
N GLU A 37 -0.25 -8.20 -1.80
CA GLU A 37 -1.30 -7.62 -0.94
C GLU A 37 -2.53 -8.53 -0.84
N ALA A 38 -3.01 -9.07 -1.96
CA ALA A 38 -4.15 -9.98 -2.00
C ALA A 38 -4.01 -11.22 -1.09
N THR A 39 -2.78 -11.64 -0.79
CA THR A 39 -2.52 -12.83 0.05
C THR A 39 -1.87 -12.49 1.39
N ALA A 40 -1.50 -11.23 1.65
CA ALA A 40 -0.78 -10.83 2.86
C ALA A 40 -1.61 -10.97 4.15
N ALA A 41 -2.94 -10.92 4.06
CA ALA A 41 -3.84 -11.08 5.20
C ALA A 41 -3.74 -12.50 5.81
N THR A 42 -3.60 -13.53 4.97
CA THR A 42 -3.60 -14.95 5.36
C THR A 42 -2.21 -15.59 5.35
N ASP A 43 -1.28 -15.09 4.53
CA ASP A 43 0.06 -15.64 4.37
C ASP A 43 1.14 -14.70 4.97
N ARG A 44 1.86 -15.21 5.98
CA ARG A 44 2.97 -14.50 6.65
C ARG A 44 4.13 -14.23 5.70
N SER A 45 4.40 -15.14 4.76
CA SER A 45 5.45 -15.01 3.75
C SER A 45 5.10 -13.93 2.74
N ALA A 46 3.86 -13.88 2.25
CA ALA A 46 3.37 -12.79 1.41
C ALA A 46 3.44 -11.43 2.13
N ARG A 47 3.12 -11.37 3.42
CA ARG A 47 3.26 -10.14 4.23
C ARG A 47 4.70 -9.70 4.39
N ALA A 48 5.63 -10.65 4.58
CA ALA A 48 7.05 -10.35 4.69
C ALA A 48 7.62 -9.85 3.34
N ALA A 49 7.24 -10.50 2.24
CA ALA A 49 7.58 -10.10 0.88
C ALA A 49 7.06 -8.69 0.55
N LEU A 50 5.80 -8.40 0.88
CA LEU A 50 5.20 -7.07 0.68
C LEU A 50 5.98 -5.97 1.42
N LYS A 51 6.35 -6.23 2.68
CA LYS A 51 7.21 -5.29 3.43
C LYS A 51 8.60 -5.13 2.78
N GLY A 52 9.15 -6.19 2.19
CA GLY A 52 10.40 -6.12 1.42
C GLY A 52 10.27 -5.25 0.16
N VAL A 53 9.15 -5.32 -0.56
CA VAL A 53 8.84 -4.44 -1.69
C VAL A 53 8.68 -2.98 -1.24
N ASN A 54 8.12 -2.74 -0.05
CA ASN A 54 8.02 -1.37 0.49
C ASN A 54 9.36 -0.78 0.92
N GLU A 55 10.34 -1.64 1.26
CA GLU A 55 11.71 -1.25 1.61
C GLU A 55 12.69 -1.59 0.47
N LEU A 56 12.25 -1.49 -0.80
CA LEU A 56 12.98 -2.03 -1.97
C LEU A 56 14.43 -1.55 -2.03
N THR A 57 14.70 -0.26 -1.91
CA THR A 57 16.06 0.31 -1.98
C THR A 57 16.98 -0.31 -0.93
N LEU A 58 16.48 -0.51 0.30
CA LEU A 58 17.25 -1.09 1.40
C LEU A 58 17.50 -2.59 1.18
N MET A 59 16.49 -3.31 0.69
CA MET A 59 16.59 -4.74 0.40
C MET A 59 17.56 -5.00 -0.77
N LEU A 60 17.52 -4.15 -1.80
CA LEU A 60 18.45 -4.20 -2.94
C LEU A 60 19.88 -3.92 -2.50
N ALA A 61 20.10 -2.88 -1.69
CA ALA A 61 21.42 -2.60 -1.13
C ALA A 61 21.95 -3.80 -0.31
N GLY A 62 21.09 -4.41 0.52
CA GLY A 62 21.42 -5.62 1.27
C GLY A 62 21.77 -6.81 0.38
N ALA A 63 20.99 -7.07 -0.67
CA ALA A 63 21.27 -8.13 -1.64
C ALA A 63 22.58 -7.90 -2.38
N GLN A 64 22.85 -6.68 -2.86
CA GLN A 64 24.07 -6.33 -3.58
C GLN A 64 25.33 -6.46 -2.72
N LEU A 65 25.27 -6.04 -1.45
CA LEU A 65 26.34 -6.28 -0.50
C LEU A 65 26.57 -7.78 -0.28
N GLY A 66 25.49 -8.55 -0.15
CA GLY A 66 25.55 -10.00 0.00
C GLY A 66 26.19 -10.71 -1.19
N ILE A 67 25.79 -10.36 -2.42
CA ILE A 67 26.37 -10.88 -3.66
C ILE A 67 27.87 -10.57 -3.69
N THR A 68 28.23 -9.30 -3.46
CA THR A 68 29.63 -8.84 -3.46
C THR A 68 30.48 -9.60 -2.44
N ALA A 69 29.98 -9.76 -1.21
CA ALA A 69 30.66 -10.50 -0.15
C ALA A 69 30.85 -11.98 -0.53
N CYS A 70 29.83 -12.62 -1.12
CA CYS A 70 29.94 -13.99 -1.59
C CYS A 70 30.96 -14.15 -2.72
N THR A 71 30.97 -13.23 -3.70
CA THR A 71 31.94 -13.25 -4.81
C THR A 71 33.37 -13.13 -4.30
N PHE A 72 33.63 -12.21 -3.36
CA PHE A 72 34.96 -12.07 -2.75
C PHE A 72 35.34 -13.28 -1.91
N ALA A 73 34.43 -13.79 -1.08
CA ALA A 73 34.70 -14.96 -0.23
C ALA A 73 34.96 -16.22 -1.07
N LEU A 74 34.22 -16.42 -2.16
CA LEU A 74 34.43 -17.54 -3.08
C LEU A 74 35.80 -17.42 -3.78
N GLY A 75 36.15 -16.20 -4.21
CA GLY A 75 37.47 -15.92 -4.78
C GLY A 75 38.63 -16.11 -3.79
N ALA A 76 38.41 -15.83 -2.50
CA ALA A 76 39.43 -15.97 -1.46
C ALA A 76 39.58 -17.40 -0.93
N VAL A 77 38.49 -18.19 -0.89
CA VAL A 77 38.48 -19.53 -0.28
C VAL A 77 38.59 -20.62 -1.34
N THR A 78 37.72 -20.59 -2.35
CA THR A 78 37.57 -21.69 -3.31
C THR A 78 38.72 -21.72 -4.32
N LYS A 79 39.17 -20.56 -4.78
CA LYS A 79 40.22 -20.47 -5.80
C LYS A 79 41.58 -21.00 -5.30
N PRO A 80 42.11 -20.60 -4.14
CA PRO A 80 43.39 -21.14 -3.65
C PRO A 80 43.32 -22.64 -3.37
N ALA A 81 42.17 -23.15 -2.92
CA ALA A 81 42.00 -24.57 -2.68
C ALA A 81 42.02 -25.40 -3.97
N LEU A 82 41.33 -24.94 -5.02
CA LEU A 82 41.38 -25.60 -6.32
C LEU A 82 42.78 -25.53 -6.94
N ASP A 83 43.47 -24.40 -6.81
CA ASP A 83 44.85 -24.25 -7.29
C ASP A 83 45.80 -25.26 -6.60
N TYR A 84 45.68 -25.40 -5.27
CA TYR A 84 46.43 -26.38 -4.49
C TYR A 84 46.11 -27.84 -4.87
N TRP A 85 44.88 -28.14 -5.29
CA TRP A 85 44.51 -29.49 -5.74
C TRP A 85 44.93 -29.80 -7.17
N LEU A 86 44.91 -28.79 -8.06
CA LEU A 86 45.24 -28.95 -9.48
C LEU A 86 46.75 -28.92 -9.74
N GLY A 87 47.52 -28.13 -8.99
CA GLY A 87 48.97 -28.01 -9.13
C GLY A 87 49.72 -29.35 -9.13
N PRO A 88 49.50 -30.23 -8.14
CA PRO A 88 50.11 -31.56 -8.09
C PRO A 88 49.74 -32.48 -9.26
N ILE A 89 48.56 -32.30 -9.86
CA ILE A 89 48.10 -33.10 -11.00
C ILE A 89 48.89 -32.70 -12.25
N PHE A 90 49.09 -31.40 -12.48
CA PHE A 90 49.85 -30.90 -13.62
C PHE A 90 51.36 -31.14 -13.48
N SER A 91 51.91 -31.07 -12.27
CA SER A 91 53.32 -31.43 -12.04
C SER A 91 53.56 -32.93 -12.24
N ALA A 92 52.60 -33.79 -11.89
CA ALA A 92 52.66 -35.22 -12.18
C ALA A 92 52.63 -35.55 -13.70
N TRP A 93 52.13 -34.64 -14.54
CA TRP A 93 52.18 -34.76 -16.00
C TRP A 93 53.51 -34.28 -16.62
N GLY A 94 54.50 -33.94 -15.79
CA GLY A 94 55.84 -33.56 -16.25
C GLY A 94 55.96 -32.11 -16.71
N MET A 95 55.00 -31.24 -16.36
CA MET A 95 55.07 -29.81 -16.68
C MET A 95 56.09 -29.08 -15.78
N PRO A 96 56.79 -28.06 -16.30
CA PRO A 96 57.55 -27.12 -15.47
C PRO A 96 56.67 -26.45 -14.42
N GLU A 97 57.19 -26.22 -13.20
CA GLU A 97 56.41 -25.66 -12.07
C GLU A 97 55.70 -24.35 -12.40
N TRP A 98 56.35 -23.45 -13.15
CA TRP A 98 55.76 -22.18 -13.57
C TRP A 98 54.56 -22.38 -14.51
N ALA A 99 54.62 -23.36 -15.40
CA ALA A 99 53.54 -23.66 -16.35
C ALA A 99 52.37 -24.37 -15.65
N ALA A 100 52.68 -25.31 -14.74
CA ALA A 100 51.69 -25.99 -13.91
C ALA A 100 50.93 -25.00 -13.01
N GLY A 101 51.63 -24.05 -12.38
CA GLY A 101 51.01 -23.02 -11.55
C GLY A 101 50.10 -22.06 -12.33
N VAL A 102 50.53 -21.59 -13.50
CA VAL A 102 49.68 -20.73 -14.36
C VAL A 102 48.43 -21.48 -14.82
N LEU A 103 48.56 -22.74 -15.25
CA LEU A 103 47.43 -23.55 -15.69
C LEU A 103 46.46 -23.89 -14.54
N ALA A 104 46.99 -24.28 -13.37
CA ALA A 104 46.19 -24.54 -12.17
C ALA A 104 45.40 -23.29 -11.76
N PHE A 105 46.04 -22.13 -11.74
CA PHE A 105 45.40 -20.86 -11.43
C PHE A 105 44.32 -20.49 -12.45
N SER A 106 44.62 -20.57 -13.75
CA SER A 106 43.67 -20.25 -14.82
C SER A 106 42.46 -21.19 -14.82
N LEU A 107 42.68 -22.49 -14.63
CA LEU A 107 41.62 -23.48 -14.60
C LEU A 107 40.79 -23.37 -13.32
N SER A 108 41.42 -23.15 -12.17
CA SER A 108 40.75 -22.86 -10.91
C SER A 108 39.85 -21.63 -11.04
N LEU A 109 40.38 -20.53 -11.57
CA LEU A 109 39.61 -19.31 -11.81
C LEU A 109 38.42 -19.58 -12.74
N LEU A 110 38.64 -20.29 -13.86
CA LEU A 110 37.58 -20.62 -14.81
C LEU A 110 36.46 -21.45 -14.15
N ILE A 111 36.82 -22.50 -13.40
CA ILE A 111 35.85 -23.38 -12.73
C ILE A 111 35.06 -22.60 -11.68
N VAL A 112 35.73 -21.83 -10.83
CA VAL A 112 35.08 -21.05 -9.76
C VAL A 112 34.17 -19.98 -10.36
N THR A 113 34.64 -19.24 -11.36
CA THR A 113 33.83 -18.23 -12.04
C THR A 113 32.63 -18.86 -12.75
N PHE A 114 32.82 -19.98 -13.44
CA PHE A 114 31.71 -20.70 -14.09
C PHE A 114 30.68 -21.16 -13.06
N LEU A 115 31.11 -21.80 -11.97
CA LEU A 115 30.22 -22.31 -10.95
C LEU A 115 29.46 -21.16 -10.26
N HIS A 116 30.13 -20.06 -9.94
CA HIS A 116 29.50 -18.86 -9.39
C HIS A 116 28.49 -18.24 -10.35
N LEU A 117 28.88 -18.00 -11.60
CA LEU A 117 28.05 -17.29 -12.56
C LEU A 117 26.85 -18.13 -13.00
N VAL A 118 27.03 -19.43 -13.22
CA VAL A 118 25.94 -20.31 -13.66
C VAL A 118 25.03 -20.70 -12.51
N VAL A 119 25.60 -21.25 -11.43
CA VAL A 119 24.83 -21.83 -10.32
C VAL A 119 24.48 -20.79 -9.26
N GLY A 120 25.42 -19.89 -8.95
CA GLY A 120 25.23 -18.85 -7.95
C GLY A 120 24.44 -17.64 -8.46
N GLU A 121 24.37 -17.41 -9.77
CA GLU A 121 23.73 -16.21 -10.33
C GLU A 121 22.69 -16.51 -11.41
N MET A 122 23.05 -17.08 -12.56
CA MET A 122 22.16 -17.18 -13.72
C MET A 122 20.95 -18.09 -13.49
N ALA A 123 21.14 -19.29 -12.94
CA ALA A 123 20.03 -20.19 -12.67
C ALA A 123 19.04 -19.62 -11.62
N PRO A 124 19.50 -19.11 -10.45
CA PRO A 124 18.64 -18.44 -9.48
C PRO A 124 17.93 -17.21 -10.06
N LYS A 125 18.65 -16.39 -10.84
CA LYS A 125 18.10 -15.22 -11.54
C LYS A 125 16.98 -15.61 -12.49
N SER A 126 17.22 -16.61 -13.35
CA SER A 126 16.22 -17.09 -14.31
C SER A 126 14.96 -17.60 -13.60
N TRP A 127 15.13 -18.35 -12.50
CA TRP A 127 14.01 -18.82 -11.70
C TRP A 127 13.22 -17.69 -11.03
N ALA A 128 13.92 -16.71 -10.44
CA ALA A 128 13.30 -15.55 -9.79
C ALA A 128 12.54 -14.66 -10.79
N ILE A 129 13.03 -14.52 -12.03
CA ILE A 129 12.35 -13.80 -13.10
C ILE A 129 11.11 -14.56 -13.58
N ALA A 130 11.19 -15.89 -13.69
CA ALA A 130 10.08 -16.71 -14.14
C ALA A 130 8.91 -16.76 -13.12
N HIS A 131 9.22 -16.74 -11.82
CA HIS A 131 8.23 -16.86 -10.75
C HIS A 131 8.47 -15.84 -9.62
N PRO A 132 8.38 -14.53 -9.89
CA PRO A 132 8.84 -13.50 -8.96
C PRO A 132 8.02 -13.46 -7.67
N GLU A 133 6.69 -13.63 -7.73
CA GLU A 133 5.87 -13.60 -6.52
C GLU A 133 6.11 -14.83 -5.63
N THR A 134 6.27 -16.02 -6.22
CA THR A 134 6.58 -17.25 -5.48
C THR A 134 7.96 -17.14 -4.85
N ALA A 135 8.95 -16.68 -5.61
CA ALA A 135 10.29 -16.44 -5.14
C ALA A 135 10.28 -15.46 -3.96
N ALA A 136 9.62 -14.29 -4.11
CA ALA A 136 9.52 -13.26 -3.08
C ALA A 136 8.86 -13.78 -1.80
N LYS A 137 7.83 -14.64 -1.90
CA LYS A 137 7.22 -15.29 -0.74
C LYS A 137 8.19 -16.26 -0.06
N VAL A 138 8.83 -17.15 -0.81
CA VAL A 138 9.76 -18.16 -0.29
C VAL A 138 10.90 -17.49 0.51
N ILE A 139 11.47 -16.43 -0.05
CA ILE A 139 12.58 -15.69 0.56
C ILE A 139 12.14 -14.55 1.49
N GLY A 140 10.86 -14.23 1.57
CA GLY A 140 10.35 -13.04 2.24
C GLY A 140 10.69 -12.99 3.74
N ILE A 141 10.58 -14.11 4.46
CA ILE A 141 10.97 -14.19 5.87
C ILE A 141 12.51 -14.31 6.02
N PRO A 142 13.19 -15.28 5.37
CA PRO A 142 14.63 -15.45 5.50
C PRO A 142 15.44 -14.19 5.15
N SER A 143 15.09 -13.49 4.08
CA SER A 143 15.79 -12.28 3.62
C SER A 143 15.80 -11.20 4.68
N ARG A 144 14.68 -11.01 5.38
CA ARG A 144 14.57 -9.99 6.42
C ARG A 144 15.33 -10.34 7.68
N ILE A 145 15.34 -11.62 8.07
CA ILE A 145 16.16 -12.09 9.19
C ILE A 145 17.65 -11.81 8.89
N PHE A 146 18.09 -12.10 7.67
CA PHE A 146 19.46 -11.87 7.25
C PHE A 146 19.82 -10.37 7.20
N ILE A 147 18.93 -9.53 6.67
CA ILE A 147 19.17 -8.09 6.49
C ILE A 147 19.02 -7.30 7.79
N TRP A 148 18.22 -7.77 8.74
CA TRP A 148 17.96 -7.09 10.02
C TRP A 148 19.23 -6.63 10.78
N PRO A 149 20.28 -7.45 10.97
CA PRO A 149 21.51 -7.00 11.64
C PRO A 149 22.29 -5.94 10.85
N PHE A 150 22.22 -5.97 9.52
CA PHE A 150 22.90 -5.01 8.65
C PHE A 150 22.09 -3.74 8.38
N ARG A 151 20.81 -3.73 8.79
CA ARG A 151 19.90 -2.60 8.61
C ARG A 151 20.47 -1.23 9.01
N PRO A 152 21.11 -1.02 10.19
CA PRO A 152 21.66 0.29 10.53
C PRO A 152 22.77 0.75 9.57
N LEU A 153 23.64 -0.17 9.16
CA LEU A 153 24.70 0.10 8.19
C LEU A 153 24.10 0.45 6.82
N LEU A 154 23.12 -0.33 6.36
CA LEU A 154 22.44 -0.10 5.08
C LEU A 154 21.71 1.24 5.05
N MET A 155 21.02 1.63 6.14
CA MET A 155 20.38 2.93 6.25
C MET A 155 21.38 4.08 6.21
N TRP A 156 22.55 3.91 6.84
CA TRP A 156 23.63 4.89 6.80
C TRP A 156 24.19 5.05 5.38
N ILE A 157 24.48 3.95 4.69
CA ILE A 157 24.94 3.96 3.29
C ILE A 157 23.87 4.59 2.38
N ASN A 158 22.60 4.23 2.55
CA ASN A 158 21.50 4.81 1.79
C ASN A 158 21.39 6.33 2.00
N SER A 159 21.61 6.80 3.23
CA SER A 159 21.63 8.23 3.54
C SER A 159 22.76 8.96 2.82
N ILE A 160 23.94 8.34 2.69
CA ILE A 160 25.06 8.88 1.92
C ILE A 160 24.71 8.92 0.42
N ALA A 161 24.15 7.82 -0.11
CA ALA A 161 23.73 7.75 -1.51
C ALA A 161 22.70 8.84 -1.85
N ASN A 162 21.68 9.02 -1.01
CA ASN A 162 20.66 10.06 -1.17
C ASN A 162 21.27 11.48 -1.15
N LYS A 163 22.27 11.74 -0.30
CA LYS A 163 22.99 13.03 -0.28
C LYS A 163 23.79 13.26 -1.57
N LEU A 164 24.43 12.22 -2.11
CA LEU A 164 25.16 12.30 -3.38
C LEU A 164 24.22 12.55 -4.56
N VAL A 165 23.05 11.90 -4.58
CA VAL A 165 22.02 12.12 -5.61
C VAL A 165 21.39 13.51 -5.47
N ALA A 166 21.11 13.97 -4.25
CA ALA A 166 20.62 15.33 -4.02
C ALA A 166 21.65 16.38 -4.48
N ALA A 167 22.94 16.11 -4.32
CA ALA A 167 24.01 16.99 -4.78
C ALA A 167 24.09 17.09 -6.33
N SER A 168 23.57 16.12 -7.08
CA SER A 168 23.45 16.22 -8.55
C SER A 168 22.16 16.92 -9.01
N GLY A 169 21.36 17.45 -8.08
CA GLY A 169 20.11 18.18 -8.38
C GLY A 169 18.90 17.28 -8.61
N VAL A 170 18.99 15.98 -8.33
CA VAL A 170 17.88 15.04 -8.44
C VAL A 170 17.27 14.80 -7.07
N VAL A 171 15.94 14.91 -6.95
CA VAL A 171 15.22 14.55 -5.72
C VAL A 171 15.30 13.03 -5.55
N PRO A 172 15.91 12.51 -4.46
CA PRO A 172 15.98 11.08 -4.22
C PRO A 172 14.58 10.49 -4.07
N VAL A 173 14.25 9.50 -4.89
CA VAL A 173 12.99 8.76 -4.75
C VAL A 173 13.18 7.75 -3.63
N GLU A 174 12.76 8.09 -2.42
CA GLU A 174 12.53 7.07 -1.40
C GLU A 174 11.36 6.20 -1.86
N SER A 175 11.68 5.00 -2.34
CA SER A 175 10.73 3.99 -2.82
C SER A 175 9.48 3.93 -1.93
N ALA A 176 8.36 4.43 -2.45
CA ALA A 176 6.99 4.00 -2.13
C ALA A 176 6.66 3.73 -0.64
N ALA A 177 7.20 4.54 0.28
CA ALA A 177 6.96 4.40 1.72
C ALA A 177 5.57 4.89 2.14
N VAL A 178 4.75 5.42 1.23
CA VAL A 178 3.35 5.76 1.50
C VAL A 178 2.48 5.36 0.31
N GLY A 179 1.50 4.49 0.57
CA GLY A 179 0.32 4.34 -0.27
C GLY A 179 0.47 3.45 -1.49
N GLY A 180 -0.62 2.78 -1.87
CA GLY A 180 -0.81 2.36 -3.26
C GLY A 180 -0.62 3.56 -4.18
N GLN A 181 -0.32 3.29 -5.46
CA GLN A 181 -0.17 4.26 -6.54
C GLN A 181 -0.63 5.67 -6.14
N ASN A 182 0.33 6.56 -5.86
CA ASN A 182 0.09 7.94 -5.45
C ASN A 182 -1.10 8.45 -6.28
N ALA A 183 -2.16 8.96 -5.65
CA ALA A 183 -3.34 9.44 -6.36
C ALA A 183 -2.94 10.41 -7.50
N GLU A 184 -1.85 11.14 -7.31
CA GLU A 184 -1.15 11.96 -8.30
C GLU A 184 -0.70 11.20 -9.55
N THR A 185 -0.10 10.01 -9.39
CA THR A 185 0.35 9.15 -10.49
C THR A 185 -0.84 8.59 -11.27
N ILE A 186 -1.92 8.21 -10.57
CA ILE A 186 -3.17 7.79 -11.24
C ILE A 186 -3.77 8.98 -11.99
N ARG A 187 -3.86 10.16 -11.36
CA ARG A 187 -4.34 11.40 -11.99
C ARG A 187 -3.55 11.75 -13.24
N HIS A 188 -2.22 11.73 -13.17
CA HIS A 188 -1.35 11.95 -14.33
C HIS A 188 -1.56 10.93 -15.45
N LEU A 189 -1.77 9.64 -15.11
CA LEU A 189 -2.03 8.59 -16.11
C LEU A 189 -3.41 8.74 -16.76
N VAL A 190 -4.41 9.17 -16.00
CA VAL A 190 -5.77 9.46 -16.48
C VAL A 190 -5.77 10.70 -17.37
N GLU A 191 -5.13 11.79 -16.96
CA GLU A 191 -4.96 12.99 -17.77
C GLU A 191 -4.24 12.71 -19.11
N LEU A 192 -3.20 11.87 -19.08
CA LEU A 192 -2.45 11.48 -20.27
C LEU A 192 -3.30 10.59 -21.22
N SER A 193 -4.12 9.71 -20.65
CA SER A 193 -5.04 8.84 -21.41
C SER A 193 -6.24 9.60 -21.98
N ALA A 194 -6.69 10.66 -21.31
CA ALA A 194 -7.74 11.57 -21.79
C ALA A 194 -7.24 12.43 -22.96
N ARG A 195 -6.02 12.97 -22.87
CA ARG A 195 -5.38 13.72 -23.98
C ARG A 195 -5.16 12.89 -25.24
N THR A 196 -5.08 11.57 -25.11
CA THR A 196 -4.91 10.63 -26.23
C THR A 196 -6.25 10.08 -26.76
N GLY A 197 -7.39 10.50 -26.18
CA GLY A 197 -8.73 10.19 -26.69
C GLY A 197 -9.21 8.75 -26.45
N MET A 198 -8.61 8.01 -25.50
CA MET A 198 -8.95 6.61 -25.24
C MET A 198 -9.99 6.41 -24.11
N LEU A 199 -10.47 7.49 -23.48
CA LEU A 199 -11.44 7.44 -22.38
C LEU A 199 -12.60 8.41 -22.63
N ASP A 200 -13.82 7.93 -22.41
CA ASP A 200 -15.07 8.70 -22.46
C ASP A 200 -15.12 9.70 -21.29
N THR A 201 -15.51 10.95 -21.56
CA THR A 201 -15.51 12.07 -20.61
C THR A 201 -16.41 11.81 -19.40
N SER A 202 -17.44 10.97 -19.55
CA SER A 202 -18.32 10.56 -18.46
C SER A 202 -17.60 9.69 -17.40
N PHE A 203 -16.72 8.78 -17.86
CA PHE A 203 -15.89 7.94 -16.98
C PHE A 203 -14.80 8.76 -16.28
N GLN A 204 -14.29 9.81 -16.93
CA GLN A 204 -13.30 10.71 -16.34
C GLN A 204 -13.85 11.40 -15.09
N ASN A 205 -15.02 12.04 -15.20
CA ASN A 205 -15.63 12.76 -14.07
C ASN A 205 -15.96 11.83 -12.89
N GLN A 206 -16.36 10.60 -13.17
CA GLN A 206 -16.61 9.59 -12.13
C GLN A 206 -15.32 9.16 -11.43
N LEU A 207 -14.22 9.00 -12.18
CA LEU A 207 -12.93 8.64 -11.60
C LEU A 207 -12.35 9.79 -10.76
N GLU A 208 -12.46 11.03 -11.24
CA GLU A 208 -12.04 12.24 -10.52
C GLU A 208 -12.82 12.40 -9.22
N GLY A 209 -14.16 12.24 -9.25
CA GLY A 209 -14.98 12.27 -8.05
C GLY A 209 -14.65 11.16 -7.06
N ALA A 210 -14.34 9.94 -7.54
CA ALA A 210 -13.92 8.84 -6.69
C ALA A 210 -12.56 9.09 -6.00
N ILE A 211 -11.63 9.76 -6.68
CA ILE A 211 -10.33 10.14 -6.11
C ILE A 211 -10.49 11.29 -5.10
N GLU A 212 -11.32 12.29 -5.40
CA GLU A 212 -11.58 13.41 -4.48
C GLU A 212 -12.11 12.92 -3.12
N LEU A 213 -12.93 11.87 -3.11
CA LEU A 213 -13.49 11.28 -1.90
C LEU A 213 -12.48 10.60 -0.97
N GLU A 214 -11.29 10.24 -1.46
CA GLU A 214 -10.23 9.71 -0.60
C GLU A 214 -9.69 10.80 0.33
N THR A 215 -9.69 12.06 -0.14
CA THR A 215 -9.19 13.22 0.59
C THR A 215 -10.28 14.11 1.19
N LEU A 216 -11.51 14.03 0.69
CA LEU A 216 -12.62 14.88 1.12
C LEU A 216 -13.06 14.53 2.54
N ARG A 217 -13.21 15.57 3.36
CA ARG A 217 -13.61 15.45 4.76
C ARG A 217 -15.08 15.77 4.96
N LEU A 218 -15.64 15.24 6.04
CA LEU A 218 -17.06 15.39 6.32
C LEU A 218 -17.45 16.85 6.61
N ASP A 219 -16.58 17.63 7.24
CA ASP A 219 -16.83 19.04 7.53
C ASP A 219 -16.87 19.95 6.29
N GLU A 220 -16.16 19.57 5.23
CA GLU A 220 -16.22 20.25 3.92
C GLU A 220 -17.59 20.09 3.23
N LEU A 221 -18.37 19.08 3.62
CA LEU A 221 -19.73 18.86 3.12
C LEU A 221 -20.82 19.51 3.99
N VAL A 222 -20.47 20.03 5.17
CA VAL A 222 -21.46 20.66 6.06
C VAL A 222 -21.90 21.99 5.47
N ASN A 223 -23.15 22.05 5.03
CA ASN A 223 -23.75 23.30 4.59
C ASN A 223 -24.30 24.09 5.79
N VAL A 224 -23.50 25.05 6.28
CA VAL A 224 -23.88 25.91 7.42
C VAL A 224 -24.93 26.96 7.04
N SER A 225 -25.15 27.21 5.75
CA SER A 225 -26.09 28.25 5.28
C SER A 225 -27.56 27.85 5.37
N VAL A 226 -27.86 26.55 5.48
CA VAL A 226 -29.23 26.04 5.57
C VAL A 226 -29.42 25.39 6.95
N PRO A 227 -30.23 25.99 7.84
CA PRO A 227 -30.44 25.41 9.16
C PRO A 227 -31.19 24.08 9.05
N PRO A 228 -30.79 23.06 9.81
CA PRO A 228 -31.49 21.78 9.81
C PRO A 228 -32.89 21.93 10.43
N THR A 229 -33.85 21.13 9.96
CA THR A 229 -35.16 21.08 10.60
C THR A 229 -35.07 20.33 11.93
N VAL A 230 -35.35 21.05 13.02
CA VAL A 230 -35.27 20.54 14.39
C VAL A 230 -36.57 20.81 15.14
N VAL A 231 -36.99 19.87 15.98
CA VAL A 231 -38.07 20.03 16.96
C VAL A 231 -37.54 19.84 18.38
N ARG A 232 -38.26 20.39 19.36
CA ARG A 232 -37.90 20.28 20.78
C ARG A 232 -38.06 18.84 21.29
N ARG A 233 -37.40 18.52 22.41
CA ARG A 233 -37.49 17.18 23.05
C ARG A 233 -38.90 16.81 23.52
N ASP A 234 -39.71 17.80 23.86
CA ASP A 234 -41.10 17.69 24.31
C ASP A 234 -42.11 17.79 23.16
N ALA A 235 -41.64 17.79 21.90
CA ALA A 235 -42.50 17.86 20.72
C ALA A 235 -43.48 16.68 20.64
N THR A 236 -44.68 16.98 20.17
CA THR A 236 -45.72 16.00 19.89
C THR A 236 -45.52 15.35 18.51
N VAL A 237 -46.22 14.25 18.26
CA VAL A 237 -46.28 13.62 16.92
C VAL A 237 -46.75 14.64 15.87
N ALA A 238 -47.73 15.48 16.21
CA ALA A 238 -48.22 16.54 15.33
C ALA A 238 -47.13 17.55 14.95
N ASP A 239 -46.25 17.91 15.89
CA ASP A 239 -45.16 18.86 15.62
C ASP A 239 -44.13 18.30 14.64
N VAL A 240 -43.78 17.02 14.79
CA VAL A 240 -42.86 16.33 13.87
C VAL A 240 -43.47 16.24 12.46
N GLN A 241 -44.74 15.84 12.35
CA GLN A 241 -45.42 15.76 11.05
C GLN A 241 -45.58 17.13 10.41
N ARG A 242 -45.85 18.18 11.20
CA ARG A 242 -45.93 19.56 10.70
C ARG A 242 -44.59 20.07 10.21
N ALA A 243 -43.51 19.82 10.98
CA ALA A 243 -42.16 20.19 10.58
C ALA A 243 -41.77 19.51 9.26
N ALA A 244 -42.09 18.23 9.11
CA ALA A 244 -41.87 17.48 7.88
C ALA A 244 -42.67 18.00 6.69
N ALA A 245 -43.94 18.35 6.89
CA ALA A 245 -44.78 18.91 5.85
C ALA A 245 -44.31 20.30 5.38
N GLN A 246 -43.69 21.08 6.28
CA GLN A 246 -43.16 22.41 5.97
C GLN A 246 -41.80 22.37 5.30
N SER A 247 -40.91 21.46 5.71
CA SER A 247 -39.56 21.36 5.17
C SER A 247 -39.43 20.39 3.99
N GLY A 248 -40.37 19.47 3.82
CA GLY A 248 -40.27 18.34 2.90
C GLY A 248 -39.31 17.25 3.39
N HIS A 249 -38.78 17.34 4.60
CA HIS A 249 -37.78 16.38 5.10
C HIS A 249 -38.42 15.19 5.82
N MET A 250 -37.95 13.99 5.50
CA MET A 250 -38.45 12.74 6.12
C MET A 250 -37.74 12.37 7.43
N ARG A 251 -36.60 13.01 7.72
CA ARG A 251 -35.82 12.85 8.95
C ARG A 251 -35.73 14.19 9.65
N ILE A 252 -36.23 14.25 10.88
CA ILE A 252 -36.32 15.48 11.66
C ILE A 252 -35.43 15.33 12.89
N LEU A 253 -34.59 16.34 13.17
CA LEU A 253 -33.76 16.36 14.37
C LEU A 253 -34.62 16.64 15.60
N VAL A 254 -34.30 16.00 16.72
CA VAL A 254 -34.99 16.20 17.99
C VAL A 254 -33.98 16.58 19.05
N GLY A 255 -34.16 17.75 19.65
CA GLY A 255 -33.25 18.21 20.68
C GLY A 255 -33.05 19.71 20.66
N ASP A 256 -32.00 20.09 21.37
CA ASP A 256 -31.44 21.43 21.32
C ASP A 256 -30.03 21.27 20.74
N LEU A 257 -29.77 22.00 19.65
CA LEU A 257 -28.53 21.89 18.89
C LEU A 257 -27.34 22.47 19.67
N ASP A 258 -27.60 23.34 20.65
CA ASP A 258 -26.55 24.00 21.44
C ASP A 258 -26.09 23.15 22.65
N SER A 259 -26.87 22.14 23.05
CA SER A 259 -26.65 21.39 24.30
C SER A 259 -26.33 19.91 24.13
N GLY A 260 -26.01 19.47 22.91
CA GLY A 260 -25.44 18.14 22.65
C GLY A 260 -25.84 17.55 21.30
N ILE A 261 -25.70 16.23 21.18
CA ILE A 261 -26.00 15.50 19.95
C ILE A 261 -27.52 15.34 19.81
N PRO A 262 -28.16 15.86 18.76
CA PRO A 262 -29.59 15.69 18.54
C PRO A 262 -29.93 14.22 18.23
N GLY A 263 -31.14 13.81 18.64
CA GLY A 263 -31.76 12.58 18.15
C GLY A 263 -32.36 12.79 16.76
N VAL A 264 -32.81 11.69 16.14
CA VAL A 264 -33.47 11.71 14.84
C VAL A 264 -34.79 10.94 14.93
N ILE A 265 -35.84 11.48 14.32
CA ILE A 265 -37.09 10.78 14.06
C ILE A 265 -37.29 10.65 12.55
N HIS A 266 -37.63 9.45 12.09
CA HIS A 266 -38.19 9.27 10.75
C HIS A 266 -39.70 9.50 10.80
N VAL A 267 -40.20 10.45 10.00
CA VAL A 267 -41.61 10.86 9.98
C VAL A 267 -42.57 9.68 9.70
N ARG A 268 -42.11 8.68 8.96
CA ARG A 268 -42.87 7.45 8.70
C ARG A 268 -43.27 6.74 10.00
N ASP A 269 -42.39 6.72 10.99
CA ASP A 269 -42.62 6.04 12.27
C ASP A 269 -43.72 6.73 13.09
N THR A 270 -44.00 8.01 12.82
CA THR A 270 -45.01 8.78 13.53
C THR A 270 -46.39 8.77 12.85
N LEU A 271 -46.53 8.22 11.64
CA LEU A 271 -47.77 8.27 10.85
C LEU A 271 -48.96 7.56 11.52
N MET A 272 -48.69 6.49 12.29
CA MET A 272 -49.71 5.74 13.03
C MET A 272 -49.85 6.22 14.50
N GLY A 273 -49.07 7.23 14.91
CA GLY A 273 -49.08 7.76 16.26
C GLY A 273 -50.24 8.72 16.51
N THR A 274 -50.71 8.78 17.76
CA THR A 274 -51.68 9.80 18.19
C THR A 274 -51.03 11.19 18.13
N LEU A 275 -51.68 12.13 17.45
CA LEU A 275 -51.12 13.47 17.16
C LEU A 275 -50.67 14.23 18.42
N ASP A 276 -51.47 14.19 19.49
CA ASP A 276 -51.17 14.90 20.75
C ASP A 276 -50.22 14.13 21.68
N ALA A 277 -49.81 12.91 21.31
CA ALA A 277 -48.87 12.13 22.12
C ALA A 277 -47.42 12.64 21.96
N PRO A 278 -46.57 12.49 22.98
CA PRO A 278 -45.15 12.82 22.88
C PRO A 278 -44.46 12.02 21.76
N ALA A 279 -43.61 12.68 20.98
CA ALA A 279 -42.81 12.03 19.94
C ALA A 279 -41.60 11.26 20.47
N ALA A 280 -41.28 11.41 21.77
CA ALA A 280 -40.15 10.78 22.45
C ALA A 280 -39.97 9.27 22.19
N PRO A 281 -41.03 8.43 22.12
CA PRO A 281 -40.89 6.99 21.85
C PRO A 281 -40.32 6.66 20.47
N PHE A 282 -40.39 7.59 19.51
CA PHE A 282 -39.90 7.39 18.15
C PHE A 282 -38.48 7.92 17.94
N VAL A 283 -37.90 8.59 18.94
CA VAL A 283 -36.56 9.18 18.86
C VAL A 283 -35.49 8.10 18.87
N ARG A 284 -34.58 8.17 17.90
CA ARG A 284 -33.40 7.30 17.80
C ARG A 284 -32.12 8.11 17.93
N SER A 285 -31.04 7.47 18.36
CA SER A 285 -29.71 8.07 18.35
C SER A 285 -29.26 8.31 16.91
N ALA A 286 -28.84 9.53 16.60
CA ALA A 286 -28.27 9.84 15.29
C ALA A 286 -26.89 9.19 15.13
N LEU A 287 -26.54 8.81 13.90
CA LEU A 287 -25.16 8.46 13.57
C LEU A 287 -24.31 9.74 13.64
N ALA A 288 -23.53 9.89 14.70
CA ALA A 288 -22.66 11.04 14.93
C ALA A 288 -21.21 10.70 14.58
N LEU A 289 -20.58 11.51 13.73
CA LEU A 289 -19.19 11.35 13.30
C LEU A 289 -18.42 12.69 13.40
N ALA A 290 -17.12 12.61 13.65
CA ALA A 290 -16.26 13.78 13.70
C ALA A 290 -16.14 14.43 12.31
N GLY A 291 -16.05 15.75 12.23
CA GLY A 291 -15.90 16.47 10.95
C GLY A 291 -14.66 16.06 10.14
N GLU A 292 -13.61 15.64 10.86
CA GLU A 292 -12.34 15.18 10.30
C GLU A 292 -12.42 13.82 9.58
N THR A 293 -13.54 13.10 9.71
CA THR A 293 -13.75 11.76 9.16
C THR A 293 -13.78 11.81 7.62
N PRO A 294 -13.01 10.99 6.91
CA PRO A 294 -13.06 10.92 5.45
C PRO A 294 -14.42 10.48 4.93
N VAL A 295 -14.91 11.08 3.85
CA VAL A 295 -16.26 10.82 3.32
C VAL A 295 -16.47 9.37 2.89
N TYR A 296 -15.42 8.68 2.40
CA TYR A 296 -15.53 7.24 2.08
C TYR A 296 -15.87 6.38 3.32
N GLU A 297 -15.33 6.73 4.49
CA GLU A 297 -15.61 6.03 5.74
C GLU A 297 -17.04 6.34 6.21
N VAL A 298 -17.47 7.60 6.06
CA VAL A 298 -18.84 8.05 6.35
C VAL A 298 -19.85 7.22 5.53
N LEU A 299 -19.65 7.10 4.21
CA LEU A 299 -20.50 6.29 3.32
C LEU A 299 -20.52 4.81 3.72
N ALA A 300 -19.36 4.25 4.09
CA ALA A 300 -19.28 2.87 4.56
C ALA A 300 -20.08 2.66 5.85
N ARG A 301 -20.01 3.63 6.78
CA ARG A 301 -20.73 3.60 8.06
C ARG A 301 -22.24 3.73 7.84
N MET A 302 -22.66 4.70 7.03
CA MET A 302 -24.06 4.91 6.63
C MET A 302 -24.66 3.65 6.00
N ARG A 303 -23.93 2.99 5.10
CA ARG A 303 -24.37 1.72 4.49
C ARG A 303 -24.47 0.60 5.52
N ALA A 304 -23.51 0.47 6.43
CA ALA A 304 -23.49 -0.58 7.44
C ALA A 304 -24.64 -0.44 8.46
N THR A 305 -25.00 0.79 8.83
CA THR A 305 -26.09 1.07 9.78
C THR A 305 -27.44 1.30 9.08
N SER A 306 -27.47 1.30 7.75
CA SER A 306 -28.64 1.69 6.94
C SER A 306 -29.17 3.10 7.27
N GLU A 307 -28.27 4.00 7.68
CA GLU A 307 -28.58 5.40 7.97
C GLU A 307 -28.33 6.28 6.74
N GLN A 308 -29.18 7.28 6.53
CA GLN A 308 -29.07 8.20 5.37
C GLN A 308 -28.76 9.64 5.78
N LEU A 309 -28.62 9.89 7.08
CA LEU A 309 -28.26 11.18 7.67
C LEU A 309 -27.19 10.95 8.72
N VAL A 310 -26.15 11.78 8.68
CA VAL A 310 -25.08 11.82 9.66
C VAL A 310 -25.10 13.18 10.34
N VAL A 311 -24.95 13.16 11.66
CA VAL A 311 -24.73 14.35 12.46
C VAL A 311 -23.22 14.56 12.56
N VAL A 312 -22.77 15.74 12.15
CA VAL A 312 -21.37 16.13 12.26
C VAL A 312 -21.15 16.77 13.61
N VAL A 313 -20.18 16.22 14.35
CA VAL A 313 -19.82 16.70 15.68
C VAL A 313 -18.38 17.21 15.71
N ASP A 314 -18.15 18.21 16.55
CA ASP A 314 -16.82 18.73 16.86
C ASP A 314 -16.68 18.84 18.38
N ASP A 315 -15.71 18.14 18.96
CA ASP A 315 -15.53 18.01 20.42
C ASP A 315 -16.83 17.69 21.21
N GLY A 316 -17.73 16.89 20.60
CA GLY A 316 -19.00 16.50 21.20
C GLY A 316 -20.14 17.52 21.06
N THR A 317 -19.89 18.64 20.37
CA THR A 317 -20.90 19.65 20.02
C THR A 317 -21.42 19.44 18.61
N PHE A 318 -22.69 19.77 18.37
CA PHE A 318 -23.31 19.68 17.05
C PHE A 318 -22.75 20.76 16.13
N ARG A 319 -22.26 20.37 14.94
CA ARG A 319 -21.75 21.30 13.92
C ARG A 319 -22.65 21.38 12.69
N GLY A 320 -23.34 20.28 12.36
CA GLY A 320 -24.24 20.24 11.21
C GLY A 320 -24.73 18.83 10.89
N ILE A 321 -25.36 18.69 9.73
CA ILE A 321 -25.79 17.41 9.18
C ILE A 321 -25.28 17.24 7.75
N VAL A 322 -25.06 15.99 7.37
CA VAL A 322 -24.77 15.61 5.98
C VAL A 322 -25.63 14.40 5.64
N THR A 323 -26.28 14.46 4.49
CA THR A 323 -27.16 13.40 3.98
C THR A 323 -26.52 12.70 2.79
N LEU A 324 -27.06 11.53 2.43
CA LEU A 324 -26.61 10.82 1.23
C LEU A 324 -26.79 11.68 -0.04
N SER A 325 -27.81 12.55 -0.06
CA SER A 325 -28.08 13.47 -1.16
C SER A 325 -27.02 14.57 -1.32
N ASP A 326 -26.26 14.87 -0.27
CA ASP A 326 -25.15 15.84 -0.33
C ASP A 326 -23.88 15.18 -0.88
N VAL A 327 -23.72 13.87 -0.65
CA VAL A 327 -22.56 13.10 -1.10
C VAL A 327 -22.72 12.60 -2.54
N LEU A 328 -23.92 12.21 -2.95
CA LEU A 328 -24.19 11.63 -4.27
C LEU A 328 -23.77 12.51 -5.46
N PRO A 329 -24.01 13.84 -5.47
CA PRO A 329 -23.58 14.71 -6.57
C PRO A 329 -22.05 14.75 -6.75
N ARG A 330 -21.27 14.47 -5.71
CA ARG A 330 -19.80 14.35 -5.79
C ARG A 330 -19.37 13.03 -6.44
N LEU A 331 -20.13 11.96 -6.24
CA LEU A 331 -19.88 10.63 -6.82
C LEU A 331 -20.33 10.53 -8.28
N LEU A 332 -21.46 11.15 -8.58
CA LEU A 332 -22.10 11.14 -9.89
C LEU A 332 -22.41 12.57 -10.29
N PRO A 333 -21.40 13.34 -10.75
CA PRO A 333 -21.65 14.66 -11.31
C PRO A 333 -22.63 14.48 -12.48
N SER A 334 -23.85 15.01 -12.32
CA SER A 334 -24.88 14.92 -13.34
C SER A 334 -24.32 15.42 -14.67
N THR A 335 -24.29 14.54 -15.66
CA THR A 335 -23.76 14.85 -16.99
C THR A 335 -24.82 15.57 -17.81
N ASP A 336 -25.34 16.69 -17.33
CA ASP A 336 -26.36 17.43 -18.07
C ASP A 336 -26.17 18.94 -17.93
N GLY A 337 -25.63 19.52 -19.01
CA GLY A 337 -25.88 20.91 -19.38
C GLY A 337 -27.34 21.08 -19.81
N THR A 338 -28.28 20.83 -18.91
CA THR A 338 -29.69 21.17 -19.10
C THR A 338 -30.13 22.05 -17.94
N ALA A 339 -30.39 23.31 -18.28
CA ALA A 339 -30.81 24.37 -17.39
C ALA A 339 -31.99 24.00 -16.47
N ALA A 340 -31.98 24.63 -15.30
CA ALA A 340 -33.15 25.07 -14.53
C ALA A 340 -34.38 24.15 -14.56
N LEU A 341 -34.56 23.35 -13.51
CA LEU A 341 -35.89 23.03 -13.00
C LEU A 341 -35.89 23.11 -11.47
N THR A 342 -36.26 24.29 -10.99
CA THR A 342 -37.16 24.45 -9.85
C THR A 342 -38.24 23.36 -9.94
N GLY A 343 -38.32 22.47 -8.97
CA GLY A 343 -39.23 21.33 -9.02
C GLY A 343 -39.38 20.70 -7.65
N SER A 344 -40.18 21.36 -6.81
CA SER A 344 -40.91 20.82 -5.68
C SER A 344 -41.31 19.35 -5.84
N TYR A 345 -40.89 18.50 -4.91
CA TYR A 345 -41.69 17.44 -4.29
C TYR A 345 -41.24 17.25 -2.84
#